data_AF-A0A535B9P9-F1
#
_entry.id   AF-A0A535B9P9-F1
#
_cell.length_a   1.000
_cell.length_b   1.000
_cell.length_c   1.000
_cell.angle_alpha   90.00
_cell.angle_beta   90.00
_cell.angle_gamma   90.00
#
_symmetry.space_group_name_H-M   'P 1'
#
loop_
_entity.id
_entity.type
_entity.pdbx_description
1 polymer ?
#
loop_
_entity_poly.entity_id
_entity_poly.type
_entity_poly.pdbx_seq_one_letter_code
_entity_poly.pdbx_strand_id
1 'polypeptide(L)'
;MAPQFYAYLSALLALLLTGFRIVWRKSSQPDDRELLVAFIRLDFPPDQREVAQKIAVGLAEMVGLKIKRLRPEHTLAQIADWVENRIYVTDIVKVLNLAYGITCDADTTFRALVEKVVEHQRSKGEQASHA
;
A
#
# COMPACT_ATOMS: atom_id res chain seq x y z
N MET A 1 3.68 43.29 -1.78
CA MET A 1 3.88 42.19 -0.80
C MET A 1 3.19 40.95 -1.34
N ALA A 2 3.79 39.79 -1.62
CA ALA A 2 5.17 39.36 -1.87
C ALA A 2 5.06 38.08 -2.74
N PRO A 3 5.05 38.19 -4.09
CA PRO A 3 4.83 37.06 -5.00
C PRO A 3 5.95 36.00 -4.92
N GLN A 4 7.09 36.37 -4.35
CA GLN A 4 8.24 35.49 -4.15
C GLN A 4 8.01 34.44 -3.06
N PHE A 5 7.16 34.73 -2.06
CA PHE A 5 6.86 33.75 -1.00
C PHE A 5 6.21 32.48 -1.57
N TYR A 6 5.30 32.61 -2.53
CA TYR A 6 4.65 31.46 -3.17
C TYR A 6 5.62 30.65 -4.03
N ALA A 7 6.60 31.30 -4.68
CA ALA A 7 7.63 30.62 -5.46
C ALA A 7 8.61 29.85 -4.56
N TYR A 8 8.99 30.40 -3.41
CA TYR A 8 9.80 29.68 -2.42
C TYR A 8 9.01 28.55 -1.76
N LEU A 9 7.73 28.75 -1.48
CA LEU A 9 6.86 27.71 -0.92
C LEU A 9 6.69 26.54 -1.88
N SER A 10 6.46 26.81 -3.18
CA SER A 10 6.32 25.75 -4.20
C SER A 10 7.65 25.03 -4.46
N ALA A 11 8.77 25.75 -4.48
CA ALA A 11 10.10 25.16 -4.59
C ALA A 11 10.43 24.28 -3.37
N LEU A 12 10.11 24.74 -2.16
CA LEU A 12 10.31 23.97 -0.93
C LEU A 12 9.42 22.72 -0.90
N LEU A 13 8.15 22.85 -1.31
CA LEU A 13 7.21 21.72 -1.41
C LEU A 13 7.67 20.71 -2.46
N ALA A 14 8.14 21.18 -3.62
CA ALA A 14 8.72 20.32 -4.64
C ALA A 14 9.97 19.61 -4.11
N LEU A 15 10.86 20.32 -3.40
CA LEU A 15 12.08 19.74 -2.83
C LEU A 15 11.75 18.68 -1.76
N LEU A 16 10.74 18.93 -0.91
CA LEU A 16 10.25 17.97 0.08
C LEU A 16 9.63 16.74 -0.57
N LEU A 17 8.78 16.91 -1.60
CA LEU A 17 8.21 15.79 -2.35
C LEU A 17 9.30 14.98 -3.08
N THR A 18 10.34 15.65 -3.60
CA THR A 18 11.45 14.98 -4.29
C THR A 18 12.38 14.27 -3.29
N GLY A 19 12.67 14.89 -2.15
CA GLY A 19 13.47 14.30 -1.07
C GLY A 19 12.77 13.11 -0.41
N PHE A 20 11.47 13.22 -0.16
CA PHE A 20 10.61 12.12 0.30
C PHE A 20 10.68 10.95 -0.68
N ARG A 21 10.57 11.22 -2.00
CA ARG A 21 10.66 10.21 -3.05
C ARG A 21 12.06 9.59 -3.20
N ILE A 22 13.12 10.35 -2.94
CA ILE A 22 14.52 9.87 -3.05
C ILE A 22 14.90 9.03 -1.82
N VAL A 23 14.50 9.42 -0.62
CA VAL A 23 14.69 8.62 0.60
C VAL A 23 13.86 7.34 0.55
N TRP A 24 12.66 7.37 -0.06
CA TRP A 24 11.86 6.17 -0.33
C TRP A 24 12.46 5.21 -1.36
N ARG A 25 13.45 5.64 -2.16
CA ARG A 25 14.01 4.83 -3.26
C ARG A 25 15.16 3.92 -2.83
N LYS A 26 15.42 3.78 -1.52
CA LYS A 26 16.52 2.96 -1.04
C LYS A 26 16.05 1.52 -0.78
N SER A 27 16.29 0.67 -1.79
CA SER A 27 16.58 -0.76 -1.65
C SER A 27 15.41 -1.73 -1.42
N SER A 28 14.60 -1.95 -2.45
CA SER A 28 14.06 -3.29 -2.73
C SER A 28 14.81 -3.84 -3.94
N GLN A 29 15.68 -4.84 -3.75
CA GLN A 29 16.35 -5.54 -4.85
C GLN A 29 15.29 -6.20 -5.77
N PRO A 30 15.56 -6.35 -7.07
CA PRO A 30 14.62 -6.96 -8.01
C PRO A 30 14.18 -8.38 -7.59
N ASP A 31 15.07 -9.18 -7.00
CA ASP A 31 14.78 -10.52 -6.44
C ASP A 31 13.65 -10.52 -5.39
N ASP A 32 13.61 -9.50 -4.52
CA ASP A 32 12.64 -9.44 -3.43
C ASP A 32 11.21 -9.25 -3.95
N ARG A 33 11.10 -8.56 -5.09
CA ARG A 33 9.83 -8.30 -5.75
C ARG A 33 9.34 -9.55 -6.47
N GLU A 34 10.23 -10.30 -7.12
CA GLU A 34 9.88 -11.56 -7.78
C GLU A 34 9.40 -12.62 -6.77
N LEU A 35 10.06 -12.72 -5.62
CA LEU A 35 9.64 -13.62 -4.53
C LEU A 35 8.26 -13.25 -3.98
N LEU A 36 7.98 -11.95 -3.80
CA LEU A 36 6.67 -11.48 -3.36
C LEU A 36 5.57 -11.83 -4.37
N VAL A 37 5.86 -11.63 -5.67
CA VAL A 37 4.94 -11.94 -6.77
C VAL A 37 4.71 -13.44 -6.88
N ALA A 38 5.73 -14.26 -6.67
CA ALA A 38 5.61 -15.71 -6.65
C ALA A 38 4.74 -16.19 -5.48
N PHE A 39 4.92 -15.61 -4.28
CA PHE A 39 4.11 -15.94 -3.10
C PHE A 39 2.63 -15.61 -3.32
N ILE A 40 2.34 -14.41 -3.83
CA ILE A 40 0.97 -13.96 -4.12
C ILE A 40 0.32 -14.80 -5.22
N ARG A 41 1.08 -15.22 -6.22
CA ARG A 41 0.59 -16.13 -7.26
C ARG A 41 0.18 -17.50 -6.71
N LEU A 42 0.84 -17.97 -5.65
CA LEU A 42 0.58 -19.28 -5.06
C LEU A 42 -0.62 -19.26 -4.11
N ASP A 43 -0.75 -18.20 -3.30
CA ASP A 43 -1.77 -18.12 -2.26
C ASP A 43 -3.12 -17.53 -2.68
N PHE A 44 -3.19 -16.80 -3.81
CA PHE A 44 -4.39 -16.12 -4.26
C PHE A 44 -4.93 -16.61 -5.62
N PRO A 45 -6.27 -16.68 -5.80
CA PRO A 45 -6.89 -17.02 -7.07
C PRO A 45 -6.56 -15.96 -8.15
N PRO A 46 -6.53 -16.34 -9.44
CA PRO A 46 -6.02 -15.50 -10.54
C PRO A 46 -6.66 -14.11 -10.59
N ASP A 47 -7.96 -14.01 -10.30
CA ASP A 47 -8.72 -12.76 -10.32
C ASP A 47 -8.33 -11.78 -9.20
N GLN A 48 -7.71 -12.28 -8.12
CA GLN A 48 -7.32 -11.47 -6.96
C GLN A 48 -5.81 -11.16 -6.94
N ARG A 49 -5.00 -11.84 -7.77
CA ARG A 49 -3.53 -11.72 -7.76
C ARG A 49 -3.05 -10.31 -8.06
N GLU A 50 -3.66 -9.63 -9.03
CA GLU A 50 -3.24 -8.28 -9.40
C GLU A 50 -3.47 -7.29 -8.25
N VAL A 51 -4.63 -7.39 -7.60
CA VAL A 51 -4.97 -6.55 -6.44
C VAL A 51 -4.05 -6.88 -5.26
N ALA A 52 -3.88 -8.16 -4.94
CA ALA A 52 -2.96 -8.60 -3.90
C ALA A 52 -1.53 -8.11 -4.13
N GLN A 53 -1.04 -8.19 -5.37
CA GLN A 53 0.30 -7.71 -5.73
C GLN A 53 0.42 -6.20 -5.55
N LYS A 54 -0.56 -5.41 -5.99
CA LYS A 54 -0.56 -3.95 -5.80
C LYS A 54 -0.54 -3.57 -4.32
N ILE A 55 -1.38 -4.20 -3.50
CA ILE A 55 -1.43 -3.93 -2.06
C ILE A 55 -0.11 -4.35 -1.40
N ALA A 56 0.41 -5.53 -1.72
CA ALA A 56 1.66 -6.03 -1.14
C ALA A 56 2.87 -5.17 -1.52
N VAL A 57 2.92 -4.64 -2.75
CA VAL A 57 3.95 -3.66 -3.14
C VAL A 57 3.81 -2.37 -2.33
N GLY A 58 2.60 -1.84 -2.16
CA GLY A 58 2.37 -0.66 -1.31
C GLY A 58 2.76 -0.89 0.16
N LEU A 59 2.52 -2.09 0.69
CA LEU A 59 2.97 -2.47 2.03
C LEU A 59 4.50 -2.63 2.09
N ALA A 60 5.13 -3.20 1.05
CA ALA A 60 6.58 -3.35 0.95
C ALA A 60 7.29 -1.99 1.05
N GLU A 61 6.68 -0.94 0.49
CA GLU A 61 7.19 0.42 0.59
C GLU A 61 7.16 0.97 2.03
N MET A 62 6.34 0.42 2.92
CA MET A 62 6.25 0.83 4.33
C MET A 62 7.10 -0.05 5.25
N VAL A 63 7.04 -1.38 5.08
CA VAL A 63 7.72 -2.34 5.98
C VAL A 63 9.12 -2.74 5.49
N GLY A 64 9.50 -2.34 4.27
CA GLY A 64 10.78 -2.69 3.66
C GLY A 64 10.94 -4.20 3.47
N LEU A 65 12.15 -4.70 3.77
CA LEU A 65 12.52 -6.11 3.55
C LEU A 65 11.72 -7.11 4.39
N LYS A 66 11.04 -6.67 5.45
CA LYS A 66 10.20 -7.55 6.28
C LYS A 66 8.93 -8.02 5.56
N ILE A 67 8.59 -7.41 4.41
CA ILE A 67 7.47 -7.85 3.57
C ILE A 67 7.60 -9.31 3.11
N LYS A 68 8.82 -9.86 3.07
CA LYS A 68 9.05 -11.29 2.77
C LYS A 68 8.37 -12.25 3.74
N ARG A 69 7.98 -11.77 4.93
CA ARG A 69 7.25 -12.53 5.95
C ARG A 69 5.74 -12.49 5.74
N LEU A 70 5.25 -11.65 4.82
CA LEU A 70 3.84 -11.47 4.55
C LEU A 70 3.23 -12.81 4.15
N ARG A 71 2.13 -13.15 4.83
CA ARG A 71 1.27 -14.28 4.49
C ARG A 71 -0.18 -13.81 4.48
N PRO A 72 -1.08 -14.49 3.77
CA PRO A 72 -2.49 -14.12 3.72
C PRO A 72 -3.16 -14.02 5.10
N GLU A 73 -2.64 -14.77 6.08
CA GLU A 73 -3.17 -14.86 7.44
C GLU A 73 -2.69 -13.72 8.35
N HIS A 74 -1.67 -12.96 7.97
CA HIS A 74 -1.15 -11.87 8.79
C HIS A 74 -2.16 -10.73 8.88
N THR A 75 -2.34 -10.22 10.10
CA THR A 75 -3.19 -9.06 10.35
C THR A 75 -2.45 -7.75 10.06
N LEU A 76 -3.20 -6.68 9.79
CA LEU A 76 -2.62 -5.35 9.62
C LEU A 76 -1.84 -4.90 10.87
N ALA A 77 -2.26 -5.30 12.07
CA ALA A 77 -1.53 -5.05 13.32
C ALA A 77 -0.13 -5.70 13.32
N GLN A 78 -0.04 -6.95 12.87
CA GLN A 78 1.24 -7.66 12.78
C GLN A 78 2.14 -7.05 11.69
N ILE A 79 1.55 -6.61 10.58
CA ILE A 79 2.28 -5.93 9.50
C ILE A 79 2.79 -4.56 9.98
N ALA A 80 2.01 -3.84 10.78
CA ALA A 80 2.42 -2.56 11.36
C ALA A 80 3.64 -2.70 12.29
N ASP A 81 3.72 -3.79 13.05
CA ASP A 81 4.89 -4.10 13.91
C ASP A 81 6.19 -4.29 13.12
N TRP A 82 6.09 -4.56 11.82
CA TRP A 82 7.26 -4.70 10.96
C TRP A 82 7.85 -3.34 10.56
N VAL A 83 7.06 -2.27 10.59
CA VAL A 83 7.52 -0.94 10.22
C VAL A 83 8.57 -0.45 11.24
N GLU A 84 9.77 -0.11 10.75
CA GLU A 84 10.86 0.38 11.63
C GLU A 84 10.60 1.79 12.18
N ASN A 85 9.82 2.59 11.44
CA ASN A 85 9.31 3.87 11.91
C ASN A 85 8.05 3.64 12.76
N ARG A 86 7.80 4.49 13.76
CA ARG A 86 6.59 4.44 14.62
C ARG A 86 5.32 4.82 13.84
N ILE A 87 5.02 4.11 12.75
CA ILE A 87 3.77 4.20 12.03
C ILE A 87 2.78 3.33 12.78
N TYR A 88 1.72 3.94 13.30
CA TYR A 88 0.69 3.19 13.99
C TYR A 88 -0.14 2.42 12.96
N VAL A 89 -0.67 1.26 13.37
CA VAL A 89 -1.60 0.49 12.52
C VAL A 89 -2.76 1.34 12.01
N THR A 90 -3.17 2.34 12.81
CA THR A 90 -4.22 3.31 12.45
C THR A 90 -3.88 4.13 11.22
N ASP A 91 -2.60 4.45 10.98
CA ASP A 91 -2.17 5.23 9.82
C ASP A 91 -2.16 4.36 8.57
N ILE A 92 -1.73 3.09 8.68
CA ILE A 92 -1.82 2.11 7.59
C ILE A 92 -3.29 1.89 7.21
N VAL A 93 -4.16 1.69 8.20
CA VAL A 93 -5.61 1.54 8.00
C VAL A 93 -6.19 2.77 7.30
N LYS A 94 -5.85 3.99 7.73
CA LYS A 94 -6.30 5.21 7.07
C LYS A 94 -5.85 5.28 5.61
N VAL A 95 -4.59 4.97 5.34
CA VAL A 95 -4.05 4.98 3.96
C VAL A 95 -4.77 3.95 3.10
N LEU A 96 -5.01 2.74 3.60
CA LEU A 96 -5.73 1.70 2.86
C LEU A 96 -7.19 2.08 2.61
N ASN A 97 -7.88 2.60 3.63
CA ASN A 97 -9.26 3.08 3.51
C ASN A 97 -9.35 4.23 2.51
N LEU A 98 -8.39 5.16 2.51
CA LEU A 98 -8.34 6.29 1.57
C LEU A 98 -8.00 5.85 0.14
N ALA A 99 -7.05 4.93 -0.02
CA ALA A 99 -6.57 4.48 -1.33
C ALA A 99 -7.58 3.58 -2.04
N TYR A 100 -8.30 2.73 -1.29
CA TYR A 100 -9.17 1.69 -1.85
C TYR A 100 -10.65 1.89 -1.53
N GLY A 101 -11.02 2.85 -0.68
CA GLY A 101 -12.41 3.15 -0.34
C GLY A 101 -13.11 2.10 0.54
N ILE A 102 -12.35 1.21 1.17
CA ILE A 102 -12.89 0.11 1.99
C ILE A 102 -12.77 0.41 3.48
N THR A 103 -13.51 -0.31 4.31
CA THR A 103 -13.40 -0.29 5.78
C THR A 103 -12.55 -1.46 6.27
N CYS A 104 -11.35 -1.15 6.74
CA CYS A 104 -10.40 -2.09 7.35
C CYS A 104 -10.15 -1.73 8.81
N ASP A 105 -9.80 -2.75 9.60
CA ASP A 105 -9.40 -2.64 11.01
C ASP A 105 -8.06 -3.33 11.24
N ALA A 106 -7.44 -3.10 12.40
CA ALA A 106 -6.14 -3.66 12.75
C ALA A 106 -6.12 -5.21 12.71
N ASP A 107 -7.25 -5.85 13.02
CA ASP A 107 -7.41 -7.30 13.01
C ASP A 107 -7.76 -7.87 11.62
N THR A 108 -7.95 -7.01 10.63
CA THR A 108 -8.22 -7.46 9.25
C THR A 108 -6.97 -8.16 8.71
N THR A 109 -7.15 -9.39 8.22
CA THR A 109 -6.07 -10.15 7.58
C THR A 109 -5.78 -9.62 6.19
N PHE A 110 -4.55 -9.85 5.71
CA PHE A 110 -4.17 -9.47 4.34
C PHE A 110 -5.09 -10.12 3.30
N ARG A 111 -5.52 -11.37 3.50
CA ARG A 111 -6.49 -12.04 2.63
C ARG A 111 -7.83 -11.31 2.58
N ALA A 112 -8.40 -11.01 3.76
CA ALA A 112 -9.69 -10.32 3.86
C ALA A 112 -9.62 -8.90 3.28
N LEU A 113 -8.47 -8.23 3.43
CA LEU A 113 -8.22 -6.94 2.81
C LEU A 113 -8.32 -7.03 1.27
N VAL A 114 -7.60 -7.97 0.66
CA VAL A 114 -7.63 -8.19 -0.79
C VAL A 114 -9.04 -8.49 -1.27
N GLU A 115 -9.75 -9.37 -0.57
CA GLU A 115 -11.13 -9.76 -0.91
C GLU A 115 -12.07 -8.56 -0.90
N LYS A 116 -12.03 -7.73 0.16
CA LYS A 116 -12.82 -6.49 0.25
C LYS A 116 -12.51 -5.51 -0.88
N VAL A 117 -11.23 -5.34 -1.25
CA VAL A 117 -10.85 -4.45 -2.36
C VAL A 117 -11.39 -4.97 -3.68
N VAL A 118 -11.28 -6.28 -3.93
CA VAL A 118 -11.77 -6.91 -5.16
C VAL A 118 -13.29 -6.80 -5.26
N GLU A 119 -14.01 -7.07 -4.17
CA GLU A 119 -15.46 -6.91 -4.11
C GLU A 119 -15.89 -5.46 -4.39
N HIS A 120 -15.25 -4.50 -3.73
CA HIS A 120 -15.51 -3.07 -3.96
C HIS A 120 -15.21 -2.66 -5.41
N GLN A 121 -14.13 -3.17 -6.02
CA GLN A 121 -13.80 -2.87 -7.42
C GLN A 121 -14.83 -3.48 -8.38
N ARG A 122 -15.31 -4.69 -8.10
CA ARG A 122 -16.34 -5.37 -8.89
C ARG A 122 -17.65 -4.60 -8.87
N SER A 123 -18.14 -4.22 -7.69
CA SER A 123 -19.37 -3.43 -7.56
C SER A 123 -19.27 -2.06 -8.25
N LYS A 124 -18.10 -1.43 -8.24
CA LYS A 124 -17.85 -0.15 -8.92
C LYS A 124 -17.78 -0.30 -10.45
N GLY A 125 -17.24 -1.42 -10.93
CA GLY A 125 -17.19 -1.76 -12.36
C GLY A 125 -18.57 -2.06 -12.95
N GLU A 126 -19.44 -2.76 -12.22
CA GLU A 126 -20.83 -3.03 -12.64
C GLU A 126 -21.67 -1.75 -12.72
N GLN A 127 -21.46 -0.79 -11.81
CA GLN A 127 -22.14 0.52 -11.87
C GLN A 127 -21.70 1.40 -13.04
N ALA A 128 -20.46 1.25 -13.53
CA ALA A 128 -19.95 2.02 -14.66
C ALA A 128 -20.38 1.45 -16.04
N SER A 129 -20.80 0.18 -16.10
CA SER A 129 -21.24 -0.47 -17.35
C SER A 129 -22.75 -0.34 -17.60
N HIS A 130 -23.50 0.23 -16.64
CA HIS A 130 -24.94 0.48 -16.72
C HIS A 130 -25.31 1.97 -16.82
N ALA A 131 -24.31 2.85 -16.98
CA ALA A 131 -24.46 4.30 -17.20
C ALA A 131 -24.06 4.65 -18.64
#